data_AF-A0AAE0JDQ6-F1
#
_entry.id   AF-A0AAE0JDQ6-F1
#
_cell.length_a   1.000
_cell.length_b   1.000
_cell.length_c   1.000
_cell.angle_alpha   90.00
_cell.angle_beta   90.00
_cell.angle_gamma   90.00
#
_symmetry.space_group_name_H-M   'P 1'
#
loop_
_entity.id
_entity.type
_entity.pdbx_description
1 polymer ?
#
loop_
_entity_poly.entity_id
_entity_poly.type
_entity_poly.pdbx_seq_one_letter_code
_entity_poly.pdbx_strand_id
1 'polypeptide(L)'
;MASPSNSPLPPKRLEQIATDVCNSTFASVEYYEHPKTAQWNEAIIQKMLKAVMSEATPQGATTPAYKFAVNSTIVQHVVPTSQLNKATSTSTSTGTGPEGESTSSEAAPAASKKGQAGRRGMHSATAGYWNEKTDGMWSFKYDGEAKGLDVVIMLIWIAL
;
A
#
# COMPACT_ATOMS: atom_id res chain seq x y z
N MET A 1 5.08 -26.35 6.69
CA MET A 1 4.84 -25.75 8.03
C MET A 1 6.05 -24.88 8.32
N ALA A 2 5.96 -23.57 8.13
CA ALA A 2 7.12 -22.67 8.22
C ALA A 2 7.61 -22.60 9.68
N SER A 3 8.92 -22.80 9.88
CA SER A 3 9.64 -22.61 11.13
C SER A 3 9.33 -21.24 11.75
N PRO A 4 9.44 -21.06 13.08
CA PRO A 4 9.25 -19.75 13.71
C PRO A 4 10.15 -18.74 13.01
N SER A 5 9.55 -17.68 12.46
CA SER A 5 10.28 -16.67 11.69
C SER A 5 11.31 -16.00 12.60
N ASN A 6 12.60 -16.21 12.33
CA ASN A 6 13.72 -15.50 12.95
C ASN A 6 13.82 -14.06 12.41
N SER A 7 12.69 -13.35 12.48
CA SER A 7 12.64 -11.92 12.16
C SER A 7 13.41 -11.16 13.24
N PRO A 8 14.25 -10.17 12.88
CA PRO A 8 14.97 -9.35 13.85
C PRO A 8 14.03 -8.51 14.74
N LEU A 9 12.78 -8.33 14.31
CA LEU A 9 11.74 -7.64 15.07
C LEU A 9 10.47 -8.51 15.14
N PRO A 10 9.71 -8.46 16.26
CA PRO A 10 8.44 -9.16 16.35
C PRO A 10 7.47 -8.72 15.24
N PRO A 11 6.69 -9.62 14.62
CA PRO A 11 5.77 -9.25 13.53
C PRO A 11 4.77 -8.15 13.89
N LYS A 12 4.24 -8.16 15.13
CA LYS A 12 3.37 -7.08 15.63
C LYS A 12 4.06 -5.72 15.64
N ARG A 13 5.37 -5.68 15.90
CA ARG A 13 6.14 -4.44 15.90
C ARG A 13 6.37 -3.94 14.47
N LEU A 14 6.68 -4.85 13.54
CA LEU A 14 6.77 -4.51 12.12
C LEU A 14 5.45 -3.94 11.57
N GLU A 15 4.31 -4.52 11.96
CA GLU A 15 2.98 -4.03 11.60
C GLU A 15 2.72 -2.61 12.13
N GLN A 16 3.06 -2.34 13.39
CA GLN A 16 2.96 -1.00 13.97
C GLN A 16 3.84 0.01 13.22
N ILE A 17 5.12 -0.32 13.00
CA ILE A 17 6.04 0.54 12.26
C ILE A 17 5.48 0.85 10.86
N ALA A 18 5.07 -0.16 10.10
CA ALA A 18 4.54 0.03 8.76
C ALA A 18 3.25 0.87 8.74
N THR A 19 2.37 0.66 9.72
CA THR A 19 1.14 1.44 9.89
C THR A 19 1.46 2.91 10.16
N ASP A 20 2.38 3.19 11.09
CA ASP A 20 2.79 4.56 11.44
C ASP A 20 3.49 5.26 10.27
N VAL A 21 4.31 4.53 9.52
CA VAL A 21 4.97 5.03 8.31
C VAL A 21 3.95 5.41 7.23
N CYS A 22 2.98 4.54 6.94
CA CYS A 22 1.93 4.85 5.97
C CYS A 22 1.06 6.02 6.45
N ASN A 23 0.58 6.00 7.70
CA ASN A 23 -0.24 7.08 8.26
C ASN A 23 0.48 8.42 8.22
N SER A 24 1.76 8.47 8.60
CA SER A 24 2.54 9.71 8.55
C SER A 24 2.88 10.18 7.13
N THR A 25 2.94 9.26 6.16
CA THR A 25 3.22 9.61 4.76
C THR A 25 1.97 10.14 4.05
N PHE A 26 0.80 9.61 4.42
CA PHE A 26 -0.48 9.98 3.81
C PHE A 26 -1.34 10.89 4.69
N ALA A 27 -0.78 11.48 5.76
CA ALA A 27 -1.54 12.30 6.71
C ALA A 27 -2.27 13.48 6.03
N SER A 28 -1.66 14.08 5.01
CA SER A 28 -2.21 15.19 4.23
C SER A 28 -2.71 14.79 2.83
N VAL A 29 -2.79 13.50 2.54
CA VAL A 29 -3.20 12.99 1.22
C VAL A 29 -4.68 12.63 1.26
N GLU A 30 -5.47 13.30 0.43
CA GLU A 30 -6.92 13.06 0.33
C GLU A 30 -7.26 12.02 -0.75
N TYR A 31 -6.47 11.95 -1.82
CA TYR A 31 -6.70 11.04 -2.94
C TYR A 31 -5.38 10.62 -3.59
N TYR A 32 -5.42 9.52 -4.35
CA TYR A 32 -4.28 9.06 -5.14
C TYR A 32 -3.87 10.11 -6.20
N GLU A 33 -2.57 10.42 -6.23
CA GLU A 33 -1.97 11.32 -7.21
C GLU A 33 -0.76 10.63 -7.86
N HIS A 34 -0.93 10.17 -9.10
CA HIS A 34 0.12 9.44 -9.83
C HIS A 34 1.50 10.16 -9.84
N PRO A 35 1.60 11.49 -10.06
CA PRO A 35 2.89 12.17 -10.08
C PRO A 35 3.63 12.15 -8.73
N LYS A 36 2.92 11.96 -7.61
CA LYS A 36 3.49 11.97 -6.26
C LYS A 36 3.90 10.57 -5.77
N THR A 37 3.52 9.49 -6.46
CA THR A 37 3.78 8.12 -5.96
C THR A 37 5.27 7.81 -5.82
N ALA A 38 6.13 8.38 -6.67
CA ALA A 38 7.57 8.23 -6.53
C ALA A 38 8.07 8.81 -5.20
N GLN A 39 7.64 10.04 -4.86
CA GLN A 39 7.97 10.69 -3.60
C GLN A 39 7.40 9.93 -2.40
N TRP A 40 6.17 9.42 -2.49
CA TRP A 40 5.54 8.66 -1.42
C TRP A 40 6.25 7.33 -1.16
N ASN A 41 6.60 6.58 -2.21
CA ASN A 41 7.37 5.34 -2.08
C ASN A 41 8.75 5.60 -1.46
N GLU A 42 9.46 6.64 -1.90
CA GLU A 42 10.75 7.02 -1.31
C GLU A 42 10.59 7.33 0.19
N ALA A 43 9.57 8.13 0.56
CA ALA A 43 9.31 8.45 1.96
C ALA A 43 9.00 7.19 2.81
N ILE A 44 8.21 6.26 2.28
CA ILE A 44 7.89 4.99 2.95
C ILE A 44 9.17 4.16 3.14
N ILE A 45 9.95 3.95 2.08
CA ILE A 45 11.17 3.15 2.10
C ILE A 45 12.16 3.73 3.12
N GLN A 46 12.41 5.04 3.08
CA GLN A 46 13.35 5.69 3.98
C GLN A 46 12.91 5.62 5.45
N LYS A 47 11.62 5.84 5.73
CA LYS A 47 11.10 5.75 7.10
C LYS A 47 11.12 4.31 7.63
N MET A 48 10.73 3.33 6.81
CA MET A 48 10.80 1.90 7.16
C MET A 48 12.23 1.50 7.48
N LEU A 49 13.19 1.79 6.59
CA LEU A 49 14.60 1.45 6.79
C LEU A 49 15.15 2.05 8.07
N LYS A 50 14.88 3.34 8.34
CA LYS A 50 15.33 4.00 9.58
C LYS A 50 14.77 3.31 10.83
N ALA A 51 13.48 3.02 10.86
CA ALA A 51 12.84 2.39 12.01
C ALA A 51 13.40 0.99 12.27
N VAL A 52 13.43 0.12 11.25
CA VAL A 52 13.89 -1.26 11.42
C VAL A 52 15.37 -1.35 11.78
N MET A 53 16.24 -0.52 11.18
CA MET A 53 17.66 -0.51 11.55
C MET A 53 17.87 -0.07 13.00
N SER A 54 17.10 0.92 13.47
CA SER A 54 17.25 1.45 14.83
C SER A 54 16.84 0.45 15.91
N GLU A 55 15.82 -0.37 15.65
CA GLU A 55 15.30 -1.34 16.63
C GLU A 55 15.95 -2.73 16.50
N ALA A 56 16.41 -3.11 15.30
CA ALA A 56 17.07 -4.39 15.06
C ALA A 56 18.56 -4.40 15.43
N THR A 57 19.17 -3.23 15.66
CA THR A 57 20.58 -3.13 16.06
C THR A 57 20.66 -3.16 17.59
N PRO A 58 21.32 -4.17 18.20
CA PRO A 58 21.46 -4.25 19.66
C PRO A 58 22.15 -3.01 20.24
N GLN A 59 21.72 -2.56 21.43
CA GLN A 59 22.38 -1.47 22.14
C GLN A 59 23.86 -1.82 22.42
N GLY A 60 24.77 -0.96 21.99
CA GLY A 60 26.22 -1.16 22.13
C GLY A 60 26.88 -1.97 21.01
N ALA A 61 26.14 -2.41 19.99
CA ALA A 61 26.72 -3.03 18.81
C ALA A 61 27.53 -2.02 17.99
N THR A 62 28.75 -2.37 17.61
CA THR A 62 29.64 -1.56 16.76
C THR A 62 29.39 -1.79 15.26
N THR A 63 28.61 -2.82 14.91
CA THR A 63 28.28 -3.18 13.53
C THR A 63 26.80 -3.59 13.41
N PRO A 64 26.13 -3.32 12.28
CA PRO A 64 24.79 -3.84 12.02
C PRO A 64 24.79 -5.37 11.98
N ALA A 65 23.76 -6.01 12.55
CA ALA A 65 23.61 -7.46 12.53
C ALA A 65 22.91 -8.00 11.26
N TYR A 66 22.24 -7.12 10.51
CA TYR A 66 21.45 -7.48 9.34
C TYR A 66 21.62 -6.44 8.23
N LYS A 67 21.52 -6.90 6.98
CA LYS A 67 21.19 -6.08 5.82
C LYS A 67 19.67 -6.09 5.62
N PHE A 68 19.11 -4.94 5.25
CA PHE A 68 17.68 -4.80 5.00
C PHE A 68 17.42 -4.34 3.57
N ALA A 69 16.36 -4.87 2.97
CA ALA A 69 15.78 -4.34 1.74
C ALA A 69 14.28 -4.11 1.93
N VAL A 70 13.79 -2.96 1.46
CA VAL A 70 12.37 -2.58 1.53
C VAL A 70 11.86 -2.32 0.13
N ASN A 71 10.81 -3.03 -0.27
CA ASN A 71 10.02 -2.74 -1.46
C ASN A 71 8.70 -2.11 -1.03
N SER A 72 8.29 -1.04 -1.72
CA SER A 72 7.00 -0.37 -1.51
C SER A 72 6.29 -0.22 -2.85
N THR A 73 5.03 -0.64 -2.89
CA THR A 73 4.17 -0.58 -4.08
C THR A 73 2.86 0.10 -3.72
N ILE A 74 2.54 1.22 -4.38
CA ILE A 74 1.28 1.95 -4.23
C ILE A 74 0.35 1.56 -5.38
N VAL A 75 -0.87 1.13 -5.06
CA VAL A 75 -1.87 0.67 -6.03
C VAL A 75 -3.09 1.57 -5.98
N GLN A 76 -3.42 2.23 -7.09
CA GLN A 76 -4.65 3.01 -7.20
C GLN A 76 -5.87 2.08 -7.20
N HIS A 77 -6.91 2.45 -6.47
CA HIS A 77 -8.22 1.81 -6.58
C HIS A 77 -8.82 2.08 -7.96
N VAL A 78 -9.68 1.18 -8.44
CA VAL A 78 -10.42 1.38 -9.69
C VAL A 78 -11.41 2.51 -9.49
N VAL A 79 -11.12 3.65 -10.12
CA VAL A 79 -12.06 4.74 -10.27
C VAL A 79 -13.00 4.40 -11.44
N PRO A 80 -14.33 4.46 -11.29
CA PRO A 80 -15.25 4.34 -12.42
C PRO A 80 -14.88 5.37 -13.50
N THR A 81 -14.85 4.96 -14.76
CA THR A 81 -14.46 5.83 -15.91
C THR A 81 -15.27 7.12 -15.99
N SER A 82 -16.48 7.16 -15.44
CA SER A 82 -17.33 8.35 -15.32
C SER A 82 -16.78 9.43 -14.39
N GLN A 83 -15.87 9.10 -13.48
CA GLN A 83 -15.25 10.04 -12.52
C GLN A 83 -13.82 10.43 -12.93
N LEU A 84 -13.27 9.83 -13.99
CA LEU A 84 -11.90 10.08 -14.47
C LEU A 84 -11.75 11.44 -15.17
N ASN A 85 -12.87 12.05 -15.59
CA ASN A 85 -12.93 13.33 -16.30
C ASN A 85 -13.63 14.45 -15.53
N LYS A 86 -13.49 14.54 -14.19
CA LYS A 86 -13.82 15.81 -13.53
C LYS A 86 -12.67 16.80 -13.75
N ALA A 87 -12.59 17.31 -14.98
CA ALA A 87 -11.87 18.53 -15.26
C ALA A 87 -12.41 19.61 -14.31
N THR A 88 -11.49 20.35 -13.69
CA THR A 88 -11.79 21.58 -12.97
C THR A 88 -12.49 22.55 -13.93
N SER A 89 -13.82 22.51 -13.97
CA SER A 89 -14.65 23.51 -14.64
C SER A 89 -15.56 24.14 -13.60
N THR A 90 -15.08 25.23 -13.02
CA THR A 90 -15.92 26.28 -12.44
C THR A 90 -16.87 26.75 -13.53
N SER A 91 -18.12 26.31 -13.50
CA SER A 91 -19.19 26.89 -14.33
C SER A 91 -20.54 26.53 -13.72
N THR A 92 -21.09 27.52 -13.03
CA THR A 92 -22.52 27.66 -12.72
C THR A 92 -23.34 27.43 -13.98
N SER A 93 -24.22 26.43 -13.97
CA SER A 93 -25.44 26.45 -14.79
C SER A 93 -26.46 25.45 -14.25
N THR A 94 -27.57 26.02 -13.79
CA THR A 94 -28.85 25.38 -13.54
C THR A 94 -29.36 24.66 -14.80
N GLY A 95 -29.69 23.38 -14.68
CA GLY A 95 -30.35 22.61 -15.74
C GLY A 95 -31.54 21.81 -15.19
N THR A 96 -32.75 22.26 -15.53
CA THR A 96 -34.01 21.50 -15.55
C THR A 96 -33.99 20.44 -16.68
N GLY A 97 -34.53 19.24 -16.42
CA GLY A 97 -34.50 18.02 -17.27
C GLY A 97 -35.35 18.06 -18.56
N PRO A 98 -35.96 16.95 -19.06
CA PRO A 98 -35.91 15.54 -18.64
C PRO A 98 -35.74 14.49 -19.79
N GLU A 99 -35.54 13.23 -19.38
CA GLU A 99 -36.05 11.94 -19.89
C GLU A 99 -35.87 11.48 -21.37
N GLY A 100 -35.40 10.22 -21.51
CA GLY A 100 -35.36 9.46 -22.76
C GLY A 100 -34.91 8.01 -22.52
N GLU A 101 -35.90 7.13 -22.39
CA GLU A 101 -35.89 5.69 -22.13
C GLU A 101 -35.18 4.86 -23.23
N SER A 102 -34.47 3.78 -22.84
CA SER A 102 -34.25 2.60 -23.69
C SER A 102 -33.87 1.38 -22.85
N THR A 103 -34.75 0.39 -22.94
CA THR A 103 -34.74 -0.91 -22.27
C THR A 103 -34.00 -1.95 -23.10
N SER A 104 -33.07 -2.71 -22.50
CA SER A 104 -32.80 -4.10 -22.91
C SER A 104 -31.89 -4.87 -21.93
N SER A 105 -32.52 -5.87 -21.29
CA SER A 105 -32.06 -7.22 -20.93
C SER A 105 -30.80 -7.47 -20.08
N GLU A 106 -31.08 -8.18 -18.98
CA GLU A 106 -30.25 -8.79 -17.94
C GLU A 106 -28.91 -9.44 -18.35
N ALA A 107 -27.85 -9.04 -17.65
CA ALA A 107 -27.00 -9.97 -16.92
C ALA A 107 -26.74 -9.33 -15.54
N ALA A 108 -27.09 -10.01 -14.46
CA ALA A 108 -27.03 -9.47 -13.10
C ALA A 108 -25.63 -8.92 -12.76
N PRO A 109 -25.45 -7.61 -12.51
CA PRO A 109 -24.22 -7.15 -11.91
C PRO A 109 -24.26 -7.54 -10.43
N ALA A 110 -23.25 -8.29 -9.98
CA ALA A 110 -22.97 -8.43 -8.56
C ALA A 110 -23.07 -7.02 -7.93
N ALA A 111 -23.96 -6.86 -6.96
CA ALA A 111 -24.26 -5.58 -6.35
C ALA A 111 -22.97 -4.98 -5.78
N SER A 112 -22.33 -4.12 -6.55
CA SER A 112 -21.27 -3.24 -6.08
C SER A 112 -21.90 -2.40 -5.00
N LYS A 113 -21.57 -2.69 -3.73
CA LYS A 113 -21.95 -1.87 -2.59
C LYS A 113 -21.62 -0.42 -2.95
N LYS A 114 -22.66 0.40 -3.02
CA LYS A 114 -22.59 1.80 -3.44
C LYS A 114 -21.56 2.51 -2.53
N GLY A 115 -20.37 2.77 -3.06
CA GLY A 115 -19.28 3.43 -2.32
C GLY A 115 -17.96 2.66 -2.24
N GLN A 116 -17.91 1.36 -2.57
CA GLN A 116 -16.64 0.64 -2.61
C GLN A 116 -15.98 0.84 -3.98
N ALA A 117 -14.89 1.58 -4.02
CA ALA A 117 -14.04 1.65 -5.21
C ALA A 117 -13.57 0.21 -5.54
N GLY A 118 -13.70 -0.20 -6.80
CA GLY A 118 -13.26 -1.54 -7.19
C GLY A 118 -11.76 -1.69 -6.94
N ARG A 119 -11.27 -2.89 -6.59
CA ARG A 119 -9.83 -3.15 -6.47
C ARG A 119 -9.36 -3.92 -7.69
N ARG A 120 -8.21 -3.54 -8.27
CA ARG A 120 -7.56 -4.36 -9.29
C ARG A 120 -6.94 -5.58 -8.61
N GLY A 121 -7.05 -6.76 -9.24
CA GLY A 121 -6.32 -7.94 -8.79
C GLY A 121 -4.81 -7.74 -8.99
N MET A 122 -4.02 -7.99 -7.94
CA MET A 122 -2.56 -7.99 -8.00
C MET A 122 -2.04 -9.17 -7.19
N HIS A 123 -1.29 -10.07 -7.82
CA HIS A 123 -0.59 -11.16 -7.16
C HIS A 123 0.90 -10.86 -7.15
N SER A 124 1.54 -10.98 -5.98
CA SER A 124 2.99 -10.83 -5.82
C SER A 124 3.55 -12.07 -5.13
N ALA A 125 4.69 -12.55 -5.61
CA ALA A 125 5.45 -13.64 -5.01
C ALA A 125 6.94 -13.32 -5.04
N THR A 126 7.64 -13.71 -3.98
CA THR A 126 9.08 -13.50 -3.82
C THR A 126 9.71 -14.82 -3.37
N ALA A 127 10.90 -15.12 -3.89
CA ALA A 127 11.70 -16.26 -3.48
C ALA A 127 13.13 -15.80 -3.19
N GLY A 128 13.83 -16.50 -2.30
CA GLY A 128 15.22 -16.21 -1.95
C GLY A 128 16.01 -17.50 -1.80
N TYR A 129 17.24 -17.51 -2.31
CA TYR A 129 18.24 -18.53 -2.01
C TYR A 129 19.17 -17.99 -0.92
N TRP A 130 18.86 -18.33 0.32
CA TRP A 130 19.45 -17.72 1.51
C TRP A 130 19.48 -18.69 2.69
N ASN A 131 19.97 -18.25 3.84
CA ASN A 131 19.97 -19.07 5.04
C ASN A 131 18.57 -19.08 5.69
N GLU A 132 17.84 -20.20 5.55
CA GLU A 132 16.49 -20.39 6.07
C GLU A 132 16.34 -20.18 7.59
N LYS A 133 17.46 -20.22 8.34
CA LYS A 133 17.44 -20.03 9.80
C LYS A 133 17.58 -18.57 10.20
N THR A 134 18.16 -17.70 9.38
CA THR A 134 18.53 -16.33 9.78
C THR A 134 17.92 -15.27 8.89
N ASP A 135 17.59 -15.63 7.66
CA ASP A 135 17.15 -14.72 6.63
C ASP A 135 15.66 -14.90 6.38
N GLY A 136 15.01 -13.87 5.88
CA GLY A 136 13.58 -13.96 5.62
C GLY A 136 12.97 -12.71 5.05
N MET A 137 11.65 -12.79 4.90
CA MET A 137 10.83 -11.67 4.46
C MET A 137 9.54 -11.55 5.27
N TRP A 138 8.98 -10.36 5.23
CA TRP A 138 7.68 -10.03 5.79
C TRP A 138 6.97 -9.09 4.83
N SER A 139 5.66 -9.27 4.67
CA SER A 139 4.83 -8.43 3.81
C SER A 139 3.67 -7.84 4.59
N PHE A 140 3.30 -6.61 4.24
CA PHE A 140 2.24 -5.84 4.86
C PHE A 140 1.41 -5.11 3.81
N LYS A 141 0.11 -5.03 4.07
CA LYS A 141 -0.83 -4.27 3.25
C LYS A 141 -1.46 -3.17 4.10
N TYR A 142 -1.25 -1.93 3.69
CA TYR A 142 -2.00 -0.77 4.18
C TYR A 142 -3.27 -0.60 3.36
N ASP A 143 -4.42 -0.56 4.04
CA ASP A 143 -5.71 -0.27 3.43
C ASP A 143 -5.98 1.24 3.50
N GLY A 144 -5.86 1.92 2.35
CA GLY A 144 -6.12 3.35 2.21
C GLY A 144 -7.43 3.65 1.50
N GLU A 145 -8.50 2.89 1.77
CA GLU A 145 -9.82 3.03 1.12
C GLU A 145 -10.32 4.46 1.00
N ALA A 146 -10.25 5.26 2.07
CA ALA A 146 -10.66 6.66 2.05
C ALA A 146 -9.85 7.53 1.07
N LYS A 147 -8.64 7.12 0.71
CA LYS A 147 -7.71 7.82 -0.19
C LYS A 147 -7.69 7.23 -1.60
N GLY A 148 -8.46 6.17 -1.85
CA GLY A 148 -8.51 5.48 -3.15
C GLY A 148 -7.18 4.82 -3.54
N LEU A 149 -6.37 4.39 -2.56
CA LEU A 149 -5.11 3.68 -2.79
C LEU A 149 -4.89 2.59 -1.74
N ASP A 150 -4.19 1.52 -2.12
CA ASP A 150 -3.60 0.55 -1.20
C ASP A 150 -2.06 0.68 -1.27
N VAL A 151 -1.36 0.31 -0.20
CA VAL A 151 0.10 0.16 -0.23
C VAL A 151 0.48 -1.24 0.19
N VAL A 152 1.37 -1.88 -0.57
CA VAL A 152 2.01 -3.14 -0.22
C VAL A 152 3.47 -2.87 0.09
N ILE A 153 3.91 -3.23 1.29
CA ILE A 153 5.29 -3.12 1.74
C ILE A 153 5.85 -4.53 1.93
N MET A 154 7.03 -4.79 1.40
CA MET A 154 7.78 -6.01 1.66
C MET A 154 9.13 -5.63 2.29
N LEU A 155 9.42 -6.22 3.45
CA LEU A 155 10.70 -6.14 4.14
C LEU A 155 11.44 -7.47 3.95
N ILE A 156 12.71 -7.40 3.58
CA ILE A 156 13.64 -8.54 3.57
C ILE A 156 14.76 -8.23 4.55
N TRP A 157 15.18 -9.23 5.33
CA TRP A 157 16.37 -9.16 6.17
C TRP A 157 17.31 -10.32 5.84
N ILE A 158 18.61 -10.02 5.83
CA ILE A 158 19.69 -10.98 5.61
C ILE A 158 20.69 -10.80 6.75
N ALA A 159 20.94 -11.85 7.53
CA ALA A 159 21.93 -11.80 8.59
C ALA A 159 23.36 -11.64 8.03
N LEU A 160 24.22 -10.97 8.79
CA LEU A 160 25.62 -10.72 8.42
C LEU A 160 26.59 -11.76 8.99
#